data_AF-A0A7S2GYD2-F1
#
_entry.id   AF-A0A7S2GYD2-F1
#
_cell.length_a   1.000
_cell.length_b   1.000
_cell.length_c   1.000
_cell.angle_alpha   90.00
_cell.angle_beta   90.00
_cell.angle_gamma   90.00
#
_symmetry.space_group_name_H-M   'P 1'
#
loop_
_entity.id
_entity.type
_entity.pdbx_description
1 polymer ?
#
loop_
_entity_poly.entity_id
_entity_poly.type
_entity_poly.pdbx_seq_one_letter_code
_entity_poly.pdbx_strand_id
1 'polypeptide(L)'
;AWQGTQQREYSRSSDRSRRMAPLYEVVLMTKSAKGSYEQLSSLVKTCANLLWTRGAVLADIRPWGNRDLAYRIRKQGVNHYVAQYLSMHVYCSPTAMKEMEVTLRNSELVLRHMTLKQRSLPPLDKA
;
A
#
# COMPACT_ATOMS: atom_id res chain seq x y z
N ALA A 1 -14.50 8.92 -47.41
CA ALA A 1 -14.34 7.71 -46.59
C ALA A 1 -14.29 8.14 -45.13
N TRP A 2 -15.32 7.75 -44.38
CA TRP A 2 -15.58 8.14 -43.00
C TRP A 2 -14.72 7.31 -42.05
N GLN A 3 -13.84 7.94 -41.27
CA GLN A 3 -13.19 7.34 -40.09
C GLN A 3 -12.51 8.46 -39.27
N GLY A 4 -13.28 9.18 -38.45
CA GLY A 4 -12.73 10.27 -37.63
C GLY A 4 -13.54 10.69 -36.41
N THR A 5 -14.67 10.03 -36.12
CA THR A 5 -15.66 10.53 -35.14
C THR A 5 -15.88 9.63 -33.91
N GLN A 6 -15.04 8.61 -33.68
CA GLN A 6 -15.29 7.60 -32.64
C GLN A 6 -14.40 7.69 -31.39
N GLN A 7 -13.47 8.65 -31.27
CA GLN A 7 -12.53 8.70 -30.13
C GLN A 7 -12.81 9.78 -29.07
N ARG A 8 -13.84 10.62 -29.21
CA ARG A 8 -14.13 11.70 -28.24
C ARG A 8 -15.15 11.35 -27.15
N GLU A 9 -15.67 10.13 -27.11
CA GLU A 9 -16.82 9.77 -26.27
C GLU A 9 -16.51 8.86 -25.06
N TYR A 10 -15.26 8.65 -24.71
CA TYR A 10 -14.89 7.80 -23.55
C TYR A 10 -14.71 8.55 -22.21
N SER A 11 -14.97 9.87 -22.15
CA SER A 11 -14.69 10.67 -20.93
C SER A 11 -15.92 10.96 -20.05
N ARG A 12 -17.03 10.24 -20.20
CA ARG A 12 -18.28 10.51 -19.45
C ARG A 12 -18.87 9.31 -18.70
N SER A 13 -18.06 8.54 -17.98
CA SER A 13 -18.55 7.51 -17.05
C SER A 13 -18.09 7.68 -15.59
N SER A 14 -17.47 8.81 -15.25
CA SER A 14 -16.81 9.07 -13.97
C SER A 14 -17.75 9.54 -12.83
N ASP A 15 -18.98 9.03 -12.74
CA ASP A 15 -19.88 9.32 -11.61
C ASP A 15 -20.42 8.05 -10.90
N ARG A 16 -20.16 6.85 -11.42
CA ARG A 16 -20.50 5.60 -10.70
C ARG A 16 -19.52 5.25 -9.58
N SER A 17 -18.29 5.79 -9.61
CA SER A 17 -17.27 5.56 -8.57
C SER A 17 -17.60 6.21 -7.22
N ARG A 18 -18.65 7.02 -7.12
CA ARG A 18 -19.10 7.61 -5.85
C ARG A 18 -19.67 6.59 -4.84
N ARG A 19 -19.96 5.36 -5.28
CA ARG A 19 -20.49 4.28 -4.41
C ARG A 19 -19.45 3.26 -3.96
N MET A 20 -18.20 3.36 -4.42
CA MET A 20 -17.14 2.42 -4.02
C MET A 20 -16.26 3.02 -2.93
N ALA A 21 -15.77 2.15 -2.04
CA ALA A 21 -14.75 2.53 -1.07
C ALA A 21 -13.51 3.06 -1.81
N PRO A 22 -12.90 4.16 -1.33
CA PRO A 22 -11.71 4.71 -1.97
C PRO A 22 -10.55 3.70 -1.95
N LEU A 23 -9.76 3.71 -3.02
CA LEU A 23 -8.54 2.93 -3.14
C LEU A 23 -7.37 3.69 -2.52
N TYR A 24 -6.63 3.02 -1.65
CA TYR A 24 -5.37 3.49 -1.11
C TYR A 24 -4.24 2.56 -1.50
N GLU A 25 -3.07 3.15 -1.72
CA GLU A 25 -1.80 2.46 -1.80
C GLU A 25 -1.01 2.82 -0.53
N VAL A 26 -0.53 1.79 0.16
CA VAL A 26 0.27 1.94 1.37
C VAL A 26 1.65 1.39 1.07
N VAL A 27 2.63 2.29 1.04
CA VAL A 27 4.04 1.93 0.85
C VAL A 27 4.70 1.87 2.22
N LEU A 28 5.30 0.73 2.51
CA LEU A 28 5.96 0.41 3.76
C LEU A 28 7.47 0.28 3.54
N MET A 29 8.24 0.89 4.43
CA MET A 29 9.67 0.69 4.57
C MET A 29 9.93 0.00 5.90
N THR A 30 10.50 -1.20 5.91
CA THR A 30 10.72 -2.00 7.11
C THR A 30 12.19 -2.30 7.33
N LYS A 31 12.56 -2.62 8.58
CA LYS A 31 13.92 -2.99 8.96
C LYS A 31 14.36 -4.27 8.22
N SER A 32 15.48 -4.20 7.49
CA SER A 32 16.15 -5.38 6.93
C SER A 32 17.10 -5.98 7.96
N ALA A 33 16.64 -7.00 8.70
CA ALA A 33 17.46 -7.79 9.63
C ALA A 33 17.13 -9.29 9.51
N LYS A 34 17.95 -10.16 10.11
CA LYS A 34 17.65 -11.60 10.18
C LYS A 34 16.28 -11.80 10.86
N GLY A 35 15.39 -12.60 10.26
CA GLY A 35 14.02 -12.83 10.74
C GLY A 35 13.00 -11.72 10.45
N SER A 36 13.42 -10.61 9.83
CA SER A 36 12.51 -9.49 9.52
C SER A 36 11.40 -9.87 8.53
N TYR A 37 11.63 -10.84 7.64
CA TYR A 37 10.62 -11.31 6.69
C TYR A 37 9.43 -11.99 7.39
N GLU A 38 9.68 -12.85 8.38
CA GLU A 38 8.63 -13.50 9.15
C GLU A 38 7.84 -12.48 9.96
N GLN A 39 8.54 -11.54 10.61
CA GLN A 39 7.93 -10.45 11.36
C GLN A 39 7.07 -9.55 10.45
N LEU A 40 7.56 -9.26 9.23
CA LEU A 40 6.80 -8.50 8.24
C LEU A 40 5.54 -9.26 7.82
N SER A 41 5.65 -10.57 7.55
CA SER A 41 4.49 -11.38 7.19
C SER A 41 3.43 -11.39 8.30
N SER A 42 3.85 -11.44 9.56
CA SER A 42 2.98 -11.36 10.73
C SER A 42 2.30 -10.00 10.87
N LEU A 43 3.06 -8.92 10.66
CA LEU A 43 2.53 -7.56 10.64
C LEU A 43 1.48 -7.38 9.52
N VAL A 44 1.77 -7.85 8.31
CA VAL A 44 0.84 -7.78 7.18
C VAL A 44 -0.43 -8.57 7.47
N LYS A 45 -0.33 -9.78 8.02
CA LYS A 45 -1.50 -10.58 8.47
C LYS A 45 -2.33 -9.83 9.52
N THR A 46 -1.67 -9.16 10.47
CA THR A 46 -2.34 -8.37 11.51
C THR A 46 -3.09 -7.19 10.91
N CYS A 47 -2.44 -6.43 10.03
CA CYS A 47 -3.08 -5.32 9.31
C CYS A 47 -4.24 -5.81 8.44
N ALA A 48 -4.08 -6.93 7.74
CA ALA A 48 -5.11 -7.49 6.90
C ALA A 48 -6.33 -7.94 7.72
N ASN A 49 -6.13 -8.58 8.88
CA ASN A 49 -7.23 -8.92 9.80
C ASN A 49 -7.98 -7.70 10.33
N LEU A 50 -7.26 -6.62 10.66
CA LEU A 50 -7.89 -5.35 11.05
C LEU A 50 -8.76 -4.79 9.93
N LEU A 51 -8.23 -4.78 8.71
CA LEU A 51 -8.95 -4.33 7.52
C LEU A 51 -10.19 -5.19 7.22
N TRP A 52 -10.07 -6.52 7.27
CA TRP A 52 -11.18 -7.45 7.07
C TRP A 52 -12.31 -7.23 8.08
N THR A 53 -11.96 -7.01 9.36
CA THR A 53 -12.94 -6.74 10.42
C THR A 53 -13.76 -5.47 10.15
N ARG A 54 -13.19 -4.52 9.40
CA ARG A 54 -13.83 -3.25 9.01
C ARG A 54 -14.49 -3.30 7.63
N GLY A 55 -14.58 -4.47 7.00
CA GLY A 55 -15.17 -4.66 5.69
C GLY A 55 -14.34 -4.07 4.54
N ALA A 56 -13.03 -3.88 4.75
CA ALA A 56 -12.11 -3.46 3.70
C ALA A 56 -11.63 -4.66 2.85
N VAL A 57 -11.25 -4.38 1.61
CA VAL A 57 -10.76 -5.40 0.66
C VAL A 57 -9.31 -5.10 0.30
N LEU A 58 -8.45 -6.08 0.54
CA LEU A 58 -7.05 -6.06 0.10
C LEU A 58 -6.99 -6.50 -1.36
N ALA A 59 -6.62 -5.58 -2.25
CA ALA A 59 -6.60 -5.81 -3.68
C ALA A 59 -5.30 -6.47 -4.15
N ASP A 60 -4.17 -6.01 -3.61
CA ASP A 60 -2.85 -6.44 -4.06
C ASP A 60 -1.78 -6.21 -2.99
N ILE A 61 -0.77 -7.07 -2.96
CA ILE A 61 0.40 -6.96 -2.10
C ILE A 61 1.63 -7.25 -2.96
N ARG A 62 2.46 -6.24 -3.18
CA ARG A 62 3.69 -6.39 -3.97
C ARG A 62 4.93 -6.11 -3.12
N PRO A 63 5.78 -7.11 -2.84
CA PRO A 63 7.08 -6.88 -2.24
C PRO A 63 8.05 -6.34 -3.31
N TRP A 64 8.80 -5.29 -2.98
CA TRP A 64 9.85 -4.77 -3.87
C TRP A 64 11.25 -5.28 -3.49
N GLY A 65 11.35 -6.02 -2.39
CA GLY A 65 12.61 -6.55 -1.86
C GLY A 65 13.40 -5.54 -1.02
N ASN A 66 14.66 -5.89 -0.77
CA ASN A 66 15.59 -5.08 0.02
C ASN A 66 16.31 -4.09 -0.89
N ARG A 67 16.42 -2.84 -0.45
CA ARG A 67 17.15 -1.78 -1.18
C ARG A 67 18.00 -0.98 -0.21
N ASP A 68 19.16 -0.57 -0.69
CA ASP A 68 20.05 0.33 0.04
C ASP A 68 19.47 1.74 0.07
N LEU A 69 19.54 2.38 1.25
CA LEU A 69 19.07 3.73 1.46
C LEU A 69 20.19 4.71 1.12
N ALA A 70 19.83 5.82 0.48
CA ALA A 70 20.78 6.90 0.20
C ALA A 70 21.40 7.50 1.47
N TYR A 71 20.70 7.41 2.60
CA TYR A 71 21.16 7.87 3.91
C TYR A 71 20.60 7.01 5.03
N ARG A 72 21.28 7.02 6.18
CA ARG A 72 20.84 6.25 7.35
C ARG A 72 19.54 6.79 7.93
N ILE A 73 18.62 5.89 8.28
CA ILE A 73 17.45 6.21 9.12
C ILE A 73 17.74 5.70 10.52
N ARG A 74 17.66 6.56 11.55
CA ARG A 74 17.82 6.16 12.95
C ARG A 74 16.45 5.89 13.57
N LYS A 75 16.23 4.66 14.05
CA LYS A 75 15.02 4.29 14.80
C LYS A 75 15.41 3.39 15.98
N GLN A 76 14.88 3.68 17.17
CA GLN A 76 15.15 2.93 18.41
C GLN A 76 16.65 2.68 18.68
N GLY A 77 17.48 3.71 18.46
CA GLY A 77 18.93 3.62 18.70
C GLY A 77 19.72 2.87 17.61
N VAL A 78 19.08 2.24 16.64
CA VAL A 78 19.74 1.53 15.53
C VAL A 78 19.76 2.40 14.28
N ASN A 79 20.88 2.38 13.56
CA ASN A 79 21.03 3.00 12.25
C ASN A 79 20.73 1.99 11.16
N HIS A 80 19.74 2.28 10.32
CA HIS A 80 19.35 1.44 9.18
C HIS A 80 19.91 2.03 7.89
N TYR A 81 20.71 1.23 7.19
CA TYR A 81 21.25 1.56 5.87
C TYR A 81 20.52 0.83 4.74
N VAL A 82 19.80 -0.25 5.06
CA VAL A 82 19.04 -1.07 4.13
C VAL A 82 17.60 -1.18 4.64
N ALA A 83 16.63 -1.04 3.73
CA ALA A 83 15.21 -1.23 4.04
C ALA A 83 14.57 -2.22 3.09
N GLN A 84 13.61 -2.97 3.62
CA GLN A 84 12.72 -3.79 2.80
C GLN A 84 11.48 -2.98 2.44
N TYR A 85 11.06 -3.05 1.19
CA TYR A 85 9.95 -2.29 0.65
C TYR A 85 8.76 -3.21 0.31
N LEU A 86 7.56 -2.75 0.66
CA LEU A 86 6.30 -3.45 0.41
C LEU A 86 5.22 -2.43 0.05
N SER A 87 4.51 -2.63 -1.05
CA SER A 87 3.33 -1.86 -1.41
C SER A 87 2.07 -2.71 -1.24
N MET A 88 1.04 -2.15 -0.61
CA MET A 88 -0.26 -2.78 -0.43
C MET A 88 -1.36 -1.89 -1.00
N HIS A 89 -2.24 -2.46 -1.81
CA HIS A 89 -3.40 -1.77 -2.36
C HIS A 89 -4.66 -2.22 -1.65
N VAL A 90 -5.41 -1.27 -1.09
CA VAL A 90 -6.55 -1.54 -0.22
C VAL A 90 -7.74 -0.66 -0.60
N TYR A 91 -8.90 -1.27 -0.78
CA TYR A 91 -10.18 -0.57 -0.79
C TYR A 91 -10.73 -0.50 0.63
N CYS A 92 -10.73 0.69 1.24
CA CYS A 92 -11.18 0.83 2.62
C CYS A 92 -11.85 2.18 2.88
N SER A 93 -12.63 2.24 3.97
CA SER A 93 -13.13 3.50 4.49
C SER A 93 -11.97 4.35 5.07
N PRO A 94 -12.07 5.68 5.06
CA PRO A 94 -11.03 6.54 5.64
C PRO A 94 -10.79 6.28 7.14
N THR A 95 -11.80 5.83 7.87
CA THR A 95 -11.69 5.48 9.29
C THR A 95 -10.85 4.24 9.51
N ALA A 96 -11.08 3.17 8.72
CA ALA A 96 -10.28 1.95 8.77
C ALA A 96 -8.82 2.20 8.36
N MET A 97 -8.60 3.07 7.36
CA MET A 97 -7.26 3.46 6.94
C MET A 97 -6.48 4.13 8.08
N LYS A 98 -7.11 5.09 8.77
CA LYS A 98 -6.47 5.81 9.88
C LYS A 98 -6.09 4.89 11.04
N GLU A 99 -6.90 3.87 11.34
CA GLU A 99 -6.56 2.89 12.37
C GLU A 99 -5.38 2.02 11.97
N MET A 100 -5.35 1.56 10.71
CA MET A 100 -4.20 0.82 10.20
C MET A 100 -2.91 1.65 10.26
N GLU A 101 -2.98 2.95 9.93
CA GLU A 101 -1.82 3.86 10.08
C GLU A 101 -1.31 3.95 11.52
N VAL A 102 -2.22 3.96 12.51
CA VAL A 102 -1.83 3.95 13.92
C VAL A 102 -1.09 2.66 14.27
N THR A 103 -1.59 1.50 13.82
CA THR A 103 -0.92 0.20 14.01
C THR A 103 0.47 0.19 13.35
N LEU A 104 0.59 0.71 12.13
CA LEU A 104 1.86 0.77 11.40
C LEU A 104 2.86 1.71 12.09
N ARG A 105 2.41 2.87 12.55
CA ARG A 105 3.25 3.85 13.27
C ARG A 105 3.78 3.28 14.59
N ASN A 106 2.95 2.54 15.32
CA ASN A 106 3.30 1.94 16.60
C ASN A 106 4.22 0.72 16.44
N SER A 107 4.29 0.14 15.24
CA SER A 107 5.17 -0.99 14.97
C SER A 107 6.65 -0.56 15.01
N GLU A 108 7.45 -1.30 15.75
CA GLU A 108 8.90 -1.11 15.81
C GLU A 108 9.57 -1.42 14.45
N LEU A 109 9.02 -2.41 13.74
CA LEU A 109 9.52 -2.92 12.46
C LEU A 109 9.50 -1.88 11.33
N VAL A 110 8.50 -1.01 11.32
CA VAL A 110 8.24 -0.06 10.23
C VAL A 110 9.10 1.19 10.40
N LEU A 111 10.05 1.43 9.51
CA LEU A 111 10.86 2.65 9.52
C LEU A 111 10.04 3.87 9.13
N ARG A 112 9.31 3.76 8.01
CA ARG A 112 8.42 4.79 7.47
C ARG A 112 7.28 4.12 6.73
N HIS A 113 6.12 4.79 6.71
CA HIS A 113 5.00 4.40 5.88
C HIS A 113 4.45 5.64 5.18
N MET A 114 3.88 5.45 4.00
CA MET A 114 3.23 6.50 3.24
C MET A 114 1.92 5.94 2.69
N THR A 115 0.84 6.68 2.90
CA THR A 115 -0.50 6.35 2.39
C THR A 115 -0.82 7.29 1.25
N LEU A 116 -1.10 6.75 0.08
CA LEU A 116 -1.48 7.49 -1.12
C LEU A 116 -2.89 7.10 -1.52
N LYS A 117 -3.72 8.08 -1.87
CA LYS A 117 -5.04 7.80 -2.47
C LYS A 117 -4.87 7.59 -3.97
N GLN A 118 -5.22 6.42 -4.45
CA GLN A 118 -5.13 6.07 -5.87
C GLN A 118 -6.47 6.22 -6.59
N ARG A 119 -6.42 6.52 -7.89
CA ARG A 119 -7.61 6.59 -8.73
C ARG A 119 -8.03 5.22 -9.27
N SER A 120 -7.06 4.37 -9.55
CA SER A 120 -7.23 3.05 -10.15
C SER A 120 -6.13 2.11 -9.67
N LEU A 121 -6.42 0.81 -9.62
CA LEU A 121 -5.42 -0.21 -9.32
C LEU A 121 -4.41 -0.30 -10.48
N PRO A 122 -3.10 -0.40 -10.22
CA PRO A 122 -2.14 -0.65 -11.27
C PRO A 122 -2.39 -2.01 -11.94
N PRO A 123 -2.07 -2.17 -13.23
CA PRO A 123 -2.14 -3.46 -13.90
C PRO A 123 -1.34 -4.52 -13.15
N LEU A 124 -1.83 -5.76 -13.19
CA LEU A 124 -1.07 -6.90 -12.70
C LEU A 124 0.10 -7.16 -13.66
N ASP A 125 1.25 -7.53 -13.11
CA ASP A 125 2.39 -7.91 -13.92
C ASP A 125 2.02 -9.17 -14.72
N LYS A 126 2.29 -9.15 -16.02
CA LYS A 126 2.02 -10.30 -16.87
C LYS A 126 3.03 -11.39 -16.50
N ALA A 127 2.52 -12.55 -16.10
CA ALA A 127 3.31 -13.75 -15.82
C ALA A 127 4.07 -14.22 -17.06
#